data_AF-A0A954F856-F1
#
_entry.id   AF-A0A954F856-F1
#
_cell.length_a   1.000
_cell.length_b   1.000
_cell.length_c   1.000
_cell.angle_alpha   90.00
_cell.angle_beta   90.00
_cell.angle_gamma   90.00
#
_symmetry.space_group_name_H-M   'P 1'
#
loop_
_entity.id
_entity.type
_entity.pdbx_description
1 polymer ?
#
loop_
_entity_poly.entity_id
_entity_poly.type
_entity_poly.pdbx_seq_one_letter_code
_entity_poly.pdbx_strand_id
1 'polypeptide(L)'
;MAQLVNGRKGVIVAWARWLVAILVLLFVVRSFFGAQRTLAEQGGFTLRQLQVRWLVVAGCIYFLALLPMGCYWILLLRRMGQPIGWYRGMTAYYVGHLGKYVPGKAMVVVLRAGLLGSARTNLTVAATSVFIETFTMMAVGAGLASALIAWQFGEYRGLL
;
A
#
# COMPACT_ATOMS: atom_id res chain seq x y z
N MET A 1 -30.30 15.49 28.59
CA MET A 1 -29.41 16.48 27.93
C MET A 1 -28.15 15.88 27.26
N ALA A 2 -27.71 14.65 27.58
CA ALA A 2 -26.52 14.03 26.96
C ALA A 2 -26.67 13.60 25.48
N GLN A 3 -27.90 13.41 24.97
CA GLN A 3 -28.12 12.98 23.59
C GLN A 3 -27.99 14.10 22.54
N LEU A 4 -28.18 15.37 22.93
CA LEU A 4 -28.06 16.51 22.00
C LEU A 4 -26.60 16.91 21.72
N VAL A 5 -25.67 16.64 22.66
CA VAL A 5 -24.23 16.95 22.51
C VAL A 5 -23.54 15.97 21.54
N ASN A 6 -24.02 14.74 21.44
CA ASN A 6 -23.46 13.72 20.54
C ASN A 6 -23.76 14.02 19.06
N GLY A 7 -24.94 14.61 18.77
CA GLY A 7 -25.32 15.01 17.42
C GLY A 7 -24.42 16.10 16.83
N ARG A 8 -24.10 17.16 17.58
CA ARG A 8 -23.22 18.25 17.11
C ARG A 8 -21.79 17.78 16.82
N LYS A 9 -21.22 16.91 17.66
CA LYS A 9 -19.88 16.35 17.44
C LYS A 9 -19.83 15.46 16.19
N GLY A 10 -20.85 14.63 15.97
CA GLY A 10 -20.96 13.80 14.77
C GLY A 10 -21.06 14.62 13.48
N VAL A 11 -21.81 15.73 13.51
CA VAL A 11 -21.94 16.66 12.39
C VAL A 11 -20.60 17.36 12.10
N ILE A 12 -19.89 17.86 13.12
CA ILE A 12 -18.57 18.50 12.95
C ILE A 12 -17.55 17.52 12.36
N VAL A 13 -17.50 16.28 12.85
CA VAL A 13 -16.60 15.24 12.32
C VAL A 13 -16.96 14.88 10.87
N ALA A 14 -18.25 14.80 10.54
CA ALA A 14 -18.71 14.57 9.18
C ALA A 14 -18.29 15.71 8.24
N TRP A 15 -18.47 16.96 8.65
CA TRP A 15 -18.03 18.14 7.88
C TRP A 15 -16.52 18.21 7.73
N ALA A 16 -15.75 17.96 8.79
CA ALA A 16 -14.29 17.92 8.72
C ALA A 16 -13.80 16.83 7.75
N ARG A 17 -14.41 15.65 7.78
CA ARG A 17 -14.09 14.56 6.83
C ARG A 17 -14.37 14.95 5.38
N TRP A 18 -15.51 15.60 5.12
CA TRP A 18 -15.85 16.10 3.79
C TRP A 18 -14.93 17.24 3.35
N LEU A 19 -14.58 18.17 4.24
CA LEU A 19 -13.63 19.24 3.98
C LEU A 19 -12.27 18.66 3.57
N VAL A 20 -11.74 17.71 4.34
CA VAL A 20 -10.46 17.05 4.02
C VAL A 20 -10.56 16.31 2.68
N ALA A 21 -11.64 15.59 2.42
CA ALA A 21 -11.84 14.90 1.14
C ALA A 21 -11.87 15.89 -0.04
N ILE A 22 -12.56 17.02 0.11
CA ILE A 22 -12.63 18.08 -0.90
C ILE A 22 -11.26 18.72 -1.10
N LEU A 23 -10.52 19.03 -0.03
CA LEU A 23 -9.17 19.60 -0.13
C LEU A 23 -8.21 18.66 -0.84
N VAL A 24 -8.24 17.36 -0.50
CA VAL A 24 -7.44 16.34 -1.20
C VAL A 24 -7.84 16.25 -2.66
N LEU A 25 -9.14 16.24 -2.97
CA LEU A 25 -9.64 16.20 -4.34
C LEU A 25 -9.15 17.42 -5.13
N LEU A 26 -9.29 18.63 -4.57
CA LEU A 26 -8.82 19.88 -5.17
C LEU A 26 -7.31 19.86 -5.40
N PHE A 27 -6.53 19.35 -4.44
CA PHE A 27 -5.09 19.23 -4.57
C PHE A 27 -4.71 18.23 -5.67
N VAL A 28 -5.34 17.07 -5.72
CA VAL A 28 -5.12 16.06 -6.78
C VAL A 28 -5.48 16.62 -8.15
N VAL A 29 -6.63 17.29 -8.27
CA VAL A 29 -7.07 17.93 -9.52
C VAL A 29 -6.10 19.03 -9.94
N ARG A 30 -5.68 19.89 -9.01
CA ARG A 30 -4.69 20.94 -9.27
C ARG A 30 -3.33 20.36 -9.66
N SER A 31 -2.86 19.31 -9.00
CA SER A 31 -1.64 18.59 -9.36
C SER A 31 -1.75 17.94 -10.73
N PHE A 32 -2.90 17.38 -11.07
CA PHE A 32 -3.12 16.77 -12.38
C PHE A 32 -3.11 17.82 -13.50
N PHE A 33 -3.79 18.95 -13.32
CA PHE A 33 -3.77 20.07 -14.28
C PHE A 33 -2.40 20.74 -14.35
N GLY A 34 -1.68 20.85 -13.23
CA GLY A 34 -0.30 21.32 -13.20
C GLY A 34 0.62 20.39 -13.99
N ALA A 35 0.55 19.08 -13.72
CA ALA A 35 1.30 18.07 -14.44
C ALA A 35 0.98 18.05 -15.94
N GLN A 36 -0.29 18.16 -16.32
CA GLN A 36 -0.71 18.27 -17.72
C GLN A 36 -0.10 19.48 -18.42
N ARG A 37 -0.08 20.66 -17.78
CA ARG A 37 0.54 21.87 -18.35
C ARG A 37 2.05 21.70 -18.51
N THR A 38 2.72 21.18 -17.48
CA THR A 38 4.16 20.90 -17.53
C THR A 38 4.51 19.87 -18.61
N LEU A 39 3.70 18.82 -18.78
CA LEU A 39 3.88 17.81 -19.83
C LEU A 39 3.57 18.35 -21.23
N ALA A 40 2.63 19.29 -21.37
CA ALA A 40 2.33 19.95 -22.63
C ALA A 40 3.47 20.89 -23.06
N GLU A 41 4.08 21.60 -22.10
CA GLU A 41 5.22 22.50 -22.34
C GLU A 41 6.52 21.74 -22.67
N GLN A 42 6.71 20.54 -22.12
CA GLN A 42 7.92 19.72 -22.32
C GLN A 42 7.86 18.74 -23.51
N GLY A 43 6.82 18.83 -24.35
CA GLY A 43 6.62 17.91 -25.47
C GLY A 43 5.90 16.64 -25.03
N GLY A 44 4.58 16.63 -25.22
CA GLY A 44 3.66 15.65 -24.67
C GLY A 44 4.11 14.20 -24.77
N PHE A 45 4.09 13.52 -23.62
CA PHE A 45 4.28 12.07 -23.51
C PHE A 45 3.31 11.35 -24.45
N THR A 46 3.83 10.84 -25.56
CA THR A 46 3.04 10.10 -26.54
C THR A 46 3.20 8.62 -26.23
N LEU A 47 2.09 7.86 -26.17
CA LEU A 47 2.12 6.40 -25.93
C LEU A 47 3.02 5.63 -26.93
N ARG A 48 3.35 6.25 -28.06
CA ARG A 48 4.27 5.73 -29.09
C ARG A 48 5.74 5.75 -28.66
N GLN A 49 6.13 6.60 -27.70
CA GLN A 49 7.46 6.61 -27.09
C GLN A 49 7.61 5.59 -25.97
N LEU A 50 6.52 4.88 -25.62
CA LEU A 50 6.55 3.85 -24.59
C LEU A 50 7.42 2.68 -25.06
N GLN A 51 8.61 2.57 -24.50
CA GLN A 51 9.53 1.49 -24.81
C GLN A 51 9.02 0.21 -24.14
N VAL A 52 8.31 -0.63 -24.91
CA VAL A 52 7.71 -1.89 -24.42
C VAL A 52 8.72 -2.77 -23.69
N ARG A 53 9.98 -2.78 -24.14
CA ARG A 53 11.07 -3.52 -23.47
C ARG A 53 11.25 -3.08 -22.02
N TRP A 54 11.28 -1.79 -21.74
CA TRP A 54 11.40 -1.29 -20.37
C TRP A 54 10.12 -1.49 -19.57
N LEU A 55 8.95 -1.44 -20.21
CA LEU A 55 7.69 -1.77 -19.54
C LEU A 55 7.70 -3.22 -19.04
N VAL A 56 8.14 -4.16 -19.88
CA VAL A 56 8.26 -5.58 -19.52
C VAL A 56 9.31 -5.76 -18.43
N VAL A 57 10.49 -5.14 -18.55
CA VAL A 57 11.54 -5.22 -17.53
C VAL A 57 11.05 -4.65 -16.19
N ALA A 58 10.39 -3.50 -16.19
CA ALA A 58 9.82 -2.91 -14.99
C ALA A 58 8.72 -3.81 -14.39
N GLY A 59 7.88 -4.41 -15.23
CA GLY A 59 6.87 -5.39 -14.80
C GLY A 59 7.49 -6.62 -14.14
N CYS A 60 8.56 -7.17 -14.72
CA CYS A 60 9.30 -8.31 -14.16
C CYS A 60 9.97 -7.94 -12.84
N ILE A 61 10.65 -6.80 -12.78
CA ILE A 61 11.28 -6.30 -11.54
C ILE A 61 10.22 -6.09 -10.45
N TYR A 62 9.08 -5.51 -10.81
CA TYR A 62 7.97 -5.32 -9.88
C TYR A 62 7.42 -6.66 -9.36
N PHE A 63 7.22 -7.62 -10.25
CA PHE A 63 6.77 -8.96 -9.88
C PHE A 63 7.77 -9.67 -8.95
N LEU A 64 9.07 -9.58 -9.26
CA LEU A 64 10.15 -10.16 -8.45
C LEU A 64 10.30 -9.45 -7.10
N ALA A 65 10.11 -8.13 -7.04
CA ALA A 65 10.15 -7.35 -5.81
C ALA A 65 9.03 -7.75 -4.84
N LEU A 66 7.91 -8.28 -5.35
CA LEU A 66 6.81 -8.79 -4.54
C LEU A 66 7.07 -10.18 -3.94
N LEU A 67 7.97 -10.98 -4.52
CA LEU A 67 8.31 -12.32 -4.03
C LEU A 67 8.78 -12.34 -2.57
N PRO A 68 9.79 -11.55 -2.14
CA PRO A 68 10.24 -11.60 -0.75
C PRO A 68 9.13 -11.21 0.24
N MET A 69 8.26 -10.29 -0.13
CA MET A 69 7.12 -9.88 0.69
C MET A 69 6.07 -10.99 0.80
N GLY A 70 5.76 -11.66 -0.32
CA GLY A 70 4.88 -12.84 -0.33
C GLY A 70 5.46 -13.98 0.49
N CYS A 71 6.77 -14.22 0.40
CA CYS A 71 7.46 -15.22 1.21
C CYS A 71 7.38 -14.91 2.70
N TYR A 72 7.65 -13.66 3.10
CA TYR A 72 7.51 -13.21 4.47
C TYR A 72 6.10 -13.45 5.01
N TRP A 73 5.07 -13.11 4.24
CA TRP A 73 3.67 -13.31 4.65
C TRP A 73 3.31 -14.79 4.84
N ILE A 74 3.76 -15.68 3.95
CA ILE A 74 3.55 -17.13 4.07
C ILE A 74 4.25 -17.67 5.32
N LEU A 75 5.49 -17.25 5.58
CA LEU A 75 6.24 -17.63 6.78
C LEU A 75 5.54 -17.13 8.05
N LEU A 76 5.06 -15.90 8.06
CA LEU A 76 4.30 -15.31 9.16
C LEU A 76 3.07 -16.15 9.48
N LEU A 77 2.27 -16.51 8.46
CA LEU A 77 1.08 -17.33 8.65
C LEU A 77 1.41 -18.72 9.21
N ARG A 78 2.49 -19.36 8.72
CA ARG A 78 2.95 -20.65 9.26
C ARG A 78 3.38 -20.53 10.73
N ARG A 79 4.05 -19.43 11.10
CA ARG A 79 4.42 -19.15 12.49
C ARG A 79 3.20 -18.89 13.38
N MET A 80 2.11 -18.39 12.80
CA MET A 80 0.81 -18.25 13.48
C MET A 80 -0.03 -19.55 13.46
N GLY A 81 0.58 -20.70 13.13
CA GLY A 81 -0.06 -22.02 13.18
C GLY A 81 -0.91 -22.38 11.96
N GLN A 82 -0.82 -21.63 10.86
CA GLN A 82 -1.61 -21.89 9.65
C GLN A 82 -0.82 -22.77 8.64
N PRO A 83 -1.29 -23.99 8.30
CA PRO A 83 -0.60 -24.88 7.39
C PRO A 83 -0.83 -24.48 5.92
N ILE A 84 -0.16 -23.41 5.47
CA ILE A 84 -0.32 -22.86 4.12
C ILE A 84 0.80 -23.34 3.18
N GLY A 85 0.41 -23.94 2.06
CA GLY A 85 1.32 -24.30 0.97
C GLY A 85 1.83 -23.06 0.22
N TRP A 86 3.06 -23.10 -0.27
CA TRP A 86 3.72 -21.97 -0.95
C TRP A 86 2.93 -21.46 -2.15
N TYR A 87 2.45 -22.35 -3.01
CA TYR A 87 1.69 -21.98 -4.22
C TYR A 87 0.41 -21.22 -3.86
N ARG A 88 -0.46 -21.81 -3.03
CA ARG A 88 -1.71 -21.18 -2.59
C ARG A 88 -1.46 -19.86 -1.86
N GLY A 89 -0.46 -19.80 -0.99
CA GLY A 89 -0.07 -18.58 -0.29
C GLY A 89 0.37 -17.49 -1.25
N MET A 90 1.18 -17.82 -2.26
CA MET A 90 1.68 -16.84 -3.22
C MET A 90 0.56 -16.36 -4.16
N THR A 91 -0.32 -17.25 -4.62
CA THR A 91 -1.53 -16.87 -5.38
C THR A 91 -2.42 -15.92 -4.56
N ALA A 92 -2.71 -16.26 -3.31
CA ALA A 92 -3.49 -15.39 -2.43
C ALA A 92 -2.79 -14.04 -2.19
N TYR A 93 -1.46 -14.02 -2.10
CA TYR A 93 -0.67 -12.81 -1.93
C TYR A 93 -0.79 -11.86 -3.13
N TYR A 94 -0.54 -12.36 -4.35
CA TYR A 94 -0.60 -11.57 -5.58
C TYR A 94 -2.04 -11.14 -5.91
N VAL A 95 -3.03 -12.02 -5.79
CA VAL A 95 -4.44 -11.63 -6.01
C VAL A 95 -4.91 -10.64 -4.95
N GLY A 96 -4.44 -10.78 -3.70
CA GLY A 96 -4.71 -9.83 -2.63
C GLY A 96 -4.23 -8.41 -2.92
N HIS A 97 -3.17 -8.22 -3.73
CA HIS A 97 -2.74 -6.89 -4.16
C HIS A 97 -3.80 -6.15 -4.98
N LEU A 98 -4.68 -6.88 -5.68
CA LEU A 98 -5.79 -6.28 -6.43
C LEU A 98 -6.81 -5.60 -5.50
N GLY A 99 -6.93 -6.07 -4.26
CA GLY A 99 -7.79 -5.47 -3.25
C GLY A 99 -7.41 -4.04 -2.87
N LYS A 100 -6.20 -3.58 -3.23
CA LYS A 100 -5.77 -2.19 -3.03
C LYS A 100 -6.46 -1.20 -3.98
N TYR A 101 -7.02 -1.70 -5.09
CA TYR A 101 -7.72 -0.89 -6.08
C TYR A 101 -9.22 -0.72 -5.79
N VAL A 102 -9.74 -1.42 -4.78
CA VAL A 102 -11.13 -1.27 -4.33
C VAL A 102 -11.17 -0.34 -3.11
N PRO A 103 -11.99 0.72 -3.14
CA PRO A 103 -12.11 1.65 -2.01
C PRO A 103 -12.62 0.92 -0.77
N GLY A 104 -11.83 0.94 0.31
CA GLY A 104 -12.20 0.33 1.60
C GLY A 104 -11.08 -0.34 2.39
N LYS A 105 -9.89 -0.60 1.80
CA LYS A 105 -8.72 -1.31 2.40
C LYS A 105 -8.97 -2.73 2.96
N ALA A 106 -10.22 -3.09 3.29
CA ALA A 106 -10.64 -4.39 3.77
C ALA A 106 -10.68 -5.46 2.66
N MET A 107 -10.78 -5.06 1.39
CA MET A 107 -10.86 -5.98 0.26
C MET A 107 -9.60 -6.86 0.13
N VAL A 108 -8.43 -6.36 0.54
CA VAL A 108 -7.19 -7.15 0.59
C VAL A 108 -7.33 -8.31 1.57
N VAL A 109 -7.94 -8.08 2.73
CA VAL A 109 -8.18 -9.11 3.76
C VAL A 109 -9.23 -10.10 3.28
N VAL A 110 -10.33 -9.61 2.67
CA VAL A 110 -11.40 -10.47 2.12
C VAL A 110 -10.87 -11.39 1.03
N LEU A 111 -10.09 -10.86 0.07
CA LEU A 111 -9.51 -11.66 -1.01
C LEU A 111 -8.51 -12.69 -0.49
N ARG A 112 -7.62 -12.30 0.42
CA ARG A 112 -6.61 -13.22 0.98
C ARG A 112 -7.25 -14.29 1.86
N ALA A 113 -8.21 -13.92 2.70
CA ALA A 113 -8.90 -14.88 3.55
C ALA A 113 -9.85 -15.78 2.75
N GLY A 114 -10.54 -15.25 1.74
CA GLY A 114 -11.40 -16.03 0.85
C GLY A 114 -10.62 -17.07 0.03
N LEU A 115 -9.46 -16.69 -0.51
CA LEU A 115 -8.59 -17.61 -1.26
C LEU A 115 -7.85 -18.62 -0.36
N LEU A 116 -7.60 -18.26 0.89
CA LEU A 116 -7.06 -19.18 1.90
C LEU A 116 -8.13 -20.06 2.55
N GLY A 117 -9.41 -19.75 2.33
CA GLY A 117 -10.60 -20.40 2.88
C GLY A 117 -10.79 -21.83 2.39
N SER A 118 -9.85 -22.71 2.76
CA SER A 118 -10.13 -24.12 2.99
C SER A 118 -10.30 -24.30 4.51
N ALA A 119 -11.10 -25.27 4.95
CA ALA A 119 -11.65 -25.48 6.30
C ALA A 119 -10.69 -25.44 7.53
N ARG A 120 -9.42 -25.04 7.38
CA ARG A 120 -8.38 -24.98 8.40
C ARG A 120 -7.85 -23.57 8.70
N THR A 121 -8.27 -22.53 7.98
CA THR A 121 -7.72 -21.18 8.15
C THR A 121 -8.58 -20.24 8.98
N ASN A 122 -8.00 -19.70 10.06
CA ASN A 122 -8.69 -18.78 10.95
C ASN A 122 -8.69 -17.36 10.35
N LEU A 123 -9.87 -16.81 10.06
CA LEU A 123 -10.07 -15.50 9.46
C LEU A 123 -9.40 -14.37 10.27
N THR A 124 -9.45 -14.46 11.60
CA THR A 124 -8.81 -13.49 12.50
C THR A 124 -7.30 -13.53 12.35
N VAL A 125 -6.71 -14.73 12.24
CA VAL A 125 -5.25 -14.89 12.03
C VAL A 125 -4.85 -14.31 10.67
N ALA A 126 -5.65 -14.55 9.63
CA ALA A 126 -5.40 -13.98 8.30
C ALA A 126 -5.45 -12.44 8.35
N ALA A 127 -6.47 -11.85 8.98
CA ALA A 127 -6.59 -10.40 9.13
C ALA A 127 -5.41 -9.80 9.93
N THR A 128 -5.09 -10.37 11.09
CA THR A 128 -3.97 -9.94 11.93
C THR A 128 -2.65 -10.04 11.19
N SER A 129 -2.44 -11.09 10.39
CA SER A 129 -1.21 -11.24 9.60
C SER A 129 -1.00 -10.10 8.61
N VAL A 130 -2.07 -9.57 7.99
CA VAL A 130 -2.01 -8.44 7.05
C VAL A 130 -1.63 -7.14 7.76
N PHE A 131 -2.12 -6.93 8.98
CA PHE A 131 -1.71 -5.78 9.80
C PHE A 131 -0.24 -5.88 10.24
N ILE A 132 0.19 -7.05 10.72
CA ILE A 132 1.60 -7.29 11.10
C ILE A 132 2.52 -7.05 9.90
N GLU A 133 2.15 -7.56 8.73
CA GLU A 133 2.87 -7.34 7.48
C GLU A 133 2.98 -5.85 7.15
N THR A 134 1.86 -5.12 7.23
CA THR A 134 1.82 -3.68 6.97
C THR A 134 2.72 -2.91 7.94
N PHE A 135 2.63 -3.19 9.24
CA PHE A 135 3.46 -2.52 10.25
C PHE A 135 4.93 -2.86 10.08
N THR A 136 5.26 -4.10 9.72
CA THR A 136 6.64 -4.52 9.48
C THR A 136 7.22 -3.79 8.28
N MET A 137 6.47 -3.70 7.17
CA MET A 137 6.90 -2.95 5.99
C MET A 137 7.11 -1.46 6.30
N MET A 138 6.20 -0.86 7.09
CA MET A 138 6.35 0.53 7.52
C MET A 138 7.56 0.75 8.42
N ALA A 139 7.78 -0.13 9.40
CA ALA A 139 8.91 -0.05 10.32
C ALA A 139 10.25 -0.22 9.59
N VAL A 140 10.34 -1.21 8.69
CA VAL A 140 11.54 -1.44 7.86
C VAL A 140 11.78 -0.24 6.93
N GLY A 141 10.74 0.29 6.29
CA GLY A 141 10.85 1.48 5.43
C GLY A 141 11.33 2.71 6.19
N ALA A 142 10.76 2.98 7.38
CA ALA A 142 11.20 4.08 8.23
C ALA A 142 12.64 3.90 8.73
N GLY A 143 13.02 2.67 9.10
CA GLY A 143 14.39 2.33 9.52
C GLY A 143 15.41 2.52 8.40
N LEU A 144 15.12 2.01 7.20
CA LEU A 144 15.98 2.20 6.01
C LEU A 144 16.12 3.68 5.64
N ALA A 145 15.01 4.42 5.61
CA ALA A 145 15.04 5.86 5.32
C ALA A 145 15.90 6.62 6.34
N SER A 146 15.74 6.31 7.64
CA SER A 146 16.52 6.92 8.71
C SER A 146 18.01 6.60 8.57
N ALA A 147 18.36 5.36 8.24
CA ALA A 147 19.74 4.93 8.04
C ALA A 147 20.39 5.62 6.82
N LEU A 148 19.66 5.74 5.70
CA LEU A 148 20.15 6.43 4.50
C LEU A 148 20.38 7.92 4.77
N ILE A 149 19.45 8.56 5.48
CA ILE A 149 19.59 9.96 5.89
C ILE A 149 20.83 10.10 6.81
N ALA A 150 20.96 9.24 7.83
CA ALA A 150 22.10 9.28 8.73
C ALA A 150 23.44 9.06 8.00
N TRP A 151 23.48 8.17 7.01
CA TRP A 151 24.65 7.94 6.16
C TRP A 151 25.00 9.19 5.36
N GLN A 152 24.03 9.76 4.64
CA GLN A 152 24.23 10.93 3.80
C GLN A 152 24.69 12.15 4.61
N PHE A 153 24.11 12.38 5.79
CA PHE A 153 24.53 13.46 6.69
C PHE A 153 25.83 13.16 7.45
N GLY A 154 26.22 11.89 7.57
CA GLY A 154 27.50 11.47 8.11
C GLY A 154 28.68 11.90 7.23
N GLU A 155 28.53 11.83 5.90
CA GLU A 155 29.57 12.25 4.95
C GLU A 155 29.85 13.76 5.03
N TYR A 156 28.85 14.60 5.26
CA TYR A 156 29.04 16.05 5.43
C TYR A 156 29.71 16.44 6.75
N ARG A 157 29.69 15.54 7.76
CA ARG A 157 30.34 15.76 9.06
C ARG A 157 31.85 15.53 9.04
N GLY A 158 32.39 14.86 8.02
CA GLY A 158 33.83 14.62 7.86
C GLY A 158 34.59 15.70 7.07
N LEU A 159 33.88 16.74 6.57
CA LEU A 159 34.43 17.83 5.76
C LEU A 159 34.48 19.20 6.48
N LEU A 160 34.12 19.24 7.78
CA LEU A 160 34.26 20.38 8.69
C LEU A 160 35.31 20.07 9.75
#